data_AF-A0AA37S6J7-F1
#
_entry.id   AF-A0AA37S6J7-F1
#
_cell.length_a   1.000
_cell.length_b   1.000
_cell.length_c   1.000
_cell.angle_alpha   90.00
_cell.angle_beta   90.00
_cell.angle_gamma   90.00
#
_symmetry.space_group_name_H-M   'P 1'
#
loop_
_entity.id
_entity.type
_entity.pdbx_description
1 polymer ?
#
loop_
_entity_poly.entity_id
_entity_poly.type
_entity_poly.pdbx_seq_one_letter_code
_entity_poly.pdbx_strand_id
1 'polypeptide(L)'
;MNWMEFIIGLLNALAWPAVLLVVIYTFKQQLLLIAPFTKKLKFKDFEVEFGKDIDQLLEKAQTAFPDLRSDPKTRLIQSARHLPNSCILEAWDQLHLAAQTLTQNHFPEANISDSTPYKDTANFLTEQEVLDQRKSKLFNELRLLRNKIAHAEGYEVGGQEAVQYIELCFRLIRFLEDMNTTLSDSTLSIESRTKTSA
;
A
#
# COMPACT_ATOMS: atom_id res chain seq x y z
N MET A 1 -47.71 29.07 46.85
CA MET A 1 -46.41 28.71 46.24
C MET A 1 -45.51 29.91 46.30
N ASN A 2 -44.36 29.77 46.96
CA ASN A 2 -43.42 30.86 47.14
C ASN A 2 -42.82 31.20 45.78
N TRP A 3 -42.85 32.48 45.39
CA TRP A 3 -42.30 32.98 44.11
C TRP A 3 -40.85 32.52 43.86
N MET A 4 -40.07 32.30 44.93
CA MET A 4 -38.72 31.74 44.86
C MET A 4 -38.67 30.28 44.37
N GLU A 5 -39.64 29.44 44.72
CA GLU A 5 -39.69 28.03 44.28
C GLU A 5 -39.94 27.93 42.78
N PHE A 6 -40.72 28.85 42.20
CA PHE A 6 -40.94 28.92 40.75
C PHE A 6 -39.66 29.30 39.98
N ILE A 7 -38.89 30.28 40.49
CA ILE A 7 -37.62 30.69 39.89
C ILE A 7 -36.59 29.54 39.95
N ILE A 8 -36.54 28.81 41.06
CA ILE A 8 -35.64 27.65 41.21
C ILE A 8 -36.04 26.52 40.27
N GLY A 9 -37.34 26.23 40.15
CA GLY A 9 -37.85 25.22 39.22
C GLY A 9 -37.53 25.55 37.76
N LEU A 10 -37.67 26.82 37.37
CA LEU A 10 -37.35 27.28 36.02
C LEU A 10 -35.85 27.21 35.74
N LEU A 11 -35.00 27.61 36.69
CA LEU A 11 -33.54 27.52 36.56
C LEU A 11 -33.07 26.07 36.42
N ASN A 12 -33.62 25.14 37.20
CA ASN A 12 -33.27 23.72 37.10
C ASN A 12 -33.67 23.12 35.74
N ALA A 13 -34.82 23.51 35.19
CA ALA A 13 -35.25 23.05 33.87
C ALA A 13 -34.40 23.65 32.73
N LEU A 14 -33.96 24.91 32.86
CA LEU A 14 -33.17 25.60 31.84
C LEU A 14 -31.67 25.32 31.93
N ALA A 15 -31.18 24.83 33.07
CA ALA A 15 -29.76 24.56 33.29
C ALA A 15 -29.23 23.53 32.28
N TRP A 16 -29.94 22.43 32.04
CA TRP A 16 -29.47 21.37 31.14
C TRP A 16 -29.40 21.78 29.65
N PRO A 17 -30.44 22.43 29.08
CA PRO A 17 -30.37 23.00 27.74
C PRO A 17 -29.28 24.06 27.60
N ALA A 18 -29.09 24.91 28.61
CA ALA A 18 -28.05 25.95 28.60
C ALA A 18 -26.64 25.34 28.62
N VAL A 19 -26.40 24.34 29.47
CA VAL A 19 -25.12 23.61 29.52
C VAL A 19 -24.84 22.94 28.18
N LEU A 20 -25.83 22.27 27.59
CA LEU A 20 -25.69 21.60 26.30
C LEU A 20 -25.38 22.59 25.16
N LEU A 21 -26.04 23.75 25.15
CA LEU A 21 -25.75 24.85 24.23
C LEU A 21 -24.32 25.39 24.40
N VAL A 22 -23.86 25.60 25.63
CA VAL A 22 -22.50 26.08 25.93
C VAL A 22 -21.45 25.05 25.49
N VAL A 23 -21.71 23.76 25.71
CA VAL A 23 -20.83 22.68 25.26
C VAL A 23 -20.74 22.67 23.73
N ILE A 24 -21.86 22.68 23.01
CA ILE A 24 -21.85 22.73 21.54
C ILE A 24 -21.15 24.00 21.05
N TYR A 25 -21.42 25.15 21.66
CA TYR A 25 -20.82 26.42 21.25
C TYR A 25 -19.30 26.45 21.46
N THR A 26 -18.79 25.83 22.53
CA THR A 26 -17.35 25.77 22.84
C THR A 26 -16.64 24.72 21.98
N PHE A 27 -17.28 23.57 21.73
CA PHE A 27 -16.68 22.45 21.00
C PHE A 27 -16.92 22.49 19.48
N LYS A 28 -17.77 23.38 18.94
CA LYS A 28 -18.02 23.49 17.48
C LYS A 28 -16.73 23.68 16.67
N GLN A 29 -15.76 24.44 17.19
CA GLN A 29 -14.48 24.67 16.52
C GLN A 29 -13.61 23.41 16.52
N GLN A 30 -13.71 22.58 17.56
CA GLN A 30 -12.98 21.32 17.69
C GLN A 30 -13.60 20.22 16.82
N LEU A 31 -14.91 20.21 16.64
CA LEU A 31 -15.61 19.29 15.73
C LEU A 31 -15.31 19.59 14.24
N LEU A 32 -15.15 20.87 13.88
CA LEU A 32 -14.76 21.29 12.53
C LEU A 32 -13.34 20.82 12.15
N LEU A 33 -12.45 20.64 13.14
CA LEU A 33 -11.10 20.08 12.92
C LEU A 33 -11.12 18.57 12.59
N ILE A 34 -12.21 17.86 12.88
CA ILE A 34 -12.37 16.42 12.57
C ILE A 34 -13.03 16.20 11.20
N ALA A 35 -13.75 17.19 10.66
CA ALA A 35 -14.32 17.16 9.31
C ALA A 35 -13.33 16.80 8.17
N PRO A 36 -12.04 17.19 8.18
CA PRO A 36 -11.10 16.72 7.17
C PRO A 36 -10.77 15.23 7.26
N PHE A 37 -10.94 14.57 8.42
CA PHE A 37 -10.69 13.13 8.57
C PHE A 37 -11.77 12.27 7.89
N THR A 38 -13.04 12.69 7.91
CA THR A 38 -14.13 11.96 7.23
C THR A 38 -14.00 12.03 5.70
N LYS A 39 -13.45 13.13 5.17
CA LYS A 39 -13.11 13.23 3.75
C LYS A 39 -12.01 12.23 3.39
N LYS A 40 -10.92 12.16 4.17
CA LYS A 40 -9.82 11.22 3.93
C LYS A 40 -10.26 9.75 3.94
N LEU A 41 -11.16 9.38 4.85
CA LEU A 41 -11.73 8.04 4.88
C LEU A 41 -12.56 7.74 3.63
N LYS A 42 -13.49 8.63 3.25
CA LYS A 42 -14.29 8.47 2.02
C LYS A 42 -13.46 8.40 0.74
N PHE A 43 -12.39 9.19 0.64
CA PHE A 43 -11.47 9.12 -0.49
C PHE A 43 -10.74 7.78 -0.55
N LYS A 44 -10.26 7.28 0.60
CA LYS A 44 -9.62 5.97 0.68
C LYS A 44 -10.57 4.83 0.32
N ASP A 45 -11.81 4.88 0.81
CA ASP A 45 -12.82 3.87 0.50
C ASP A 45 -13.18 3.90 -1.00
N PHE A 46 -13.34 5.10 -1.58
CA PHE A 46 -13.58 5.29 -3.01
C PHE A 46 -12.42 4.81 -3.89
N GLU A 47 -11.16 5.08 -3.52
CA GLU A 47 -9.97 4.59 -4.24
C GLU A 47 -9.92 3.06 -4.26
N VAL A 48 -10.27 2.40 -3.15
CA VAL A 48 -10.31 0.93 -3.05
C VAL A 48 -11.45 0.35 -3.90
N GLU A 49 -12.64 0.96 -3.88
CA GLU A 49 -13.77 0.55 -4.71
C GLU A 49 -13.48 0.74 -6.21
N PHE A 50 -12.93 1.89 -6.58
CA PHE A 50 -12.55 2.17 -7.96
C PHE A 50 -11.50 1.19 -8.49
N GLY A 51 -10.50 0.83 -7.67
CA GLY A 51 -9.52 -0.20 -8.03
C GLY A 51 -10.18 -1.54 -8.34
N LYS A 52 -11.09 -2.00 -7.47
CA LYS A 52 -11.83 -3.26 -7.67
C LYS A 52 -12.71 -3.24 -8.92
N ASP A 53 -13.36 -2.12 -9.21
CA ASP A 53 -14.21 -1.97 -10.40
C ASP A 53 -13.39 -2.05 -11.69
N ILE A 54 -12.20 -1.43 -11.71
CA ILE A 54 -11.27 -1.50 -12.83
C ILE A 54 -10.72 -2.92 -13.02
N ASP A 55 -10.38 -3.63 -11.95
CA ASP A 55 -9.89 -5.01 -12.03
C ASP A 55 -10.95 -5.95 -12.65
N GLN A 56 -12.22 -5.80 -12.24
CA GLN A 56 -13.33 -6.55 -12.82
C GLN A 56 -13.55 -6.21 -14.30
N LEU A 57 -13.39 -4.93 -14.67
CA LEU A 57 -13.49 -4.50 -16.07
C LEU A 57 -12.33 -5.06 -16.89
N LEU A 58 -11.12 -5.12 -16.35
CA LEU A 58 -9.95 -5.71 -16.99
C LEU A 58 -10.12 -7.21 -17.22
N GLU A 59 -10.65 -7.95 -16.24
CA GLU A 59 -10.93 -9.39 -16.39
C GLU A 59 -11.94 -9.66 -17.52
N LYS A 60 -13.02 -8.86 -17.56
CA LYS A 60 -14.01 -8.91 -18.65
C LYS A 60 -13.40 -8.52 -19.99
N ALA A 61 -12.57 -7.48 -20.02
CA ALA A 61 -11.89 -7.00 -21.22
C ALA A 61 -10.88 -8.01 -21.76
N GLN A 62 -10.13 -8.72 -20.92
CA GLN A 62 -9.21 -9.78 -21.33
C GLN A 62 -9.93 -10.98 -21.96
N THR A 63 -11.17 -11.23 -21.57
CA THR A 63 -12.03 -12.26 -22.18
C THR A 63 -12.56 -11.80 -23.54
N ALA A 64 -12.92 -10.51 -23.66
CA ALA A 64 -13.43 -9.92 -24.90
C ALA A 64 -12.34 -9.59 -25.93
N PHE A 65 -11.12 -9.31 -25.47
CA PHE A 65 -9.97 -8.89 -26.27
C PHE A 65 -8.72 -9.66 -25.84
N PRO A 66 -8.42 -10.82 -26.46
CA PRO A 66 -7.26 -11.62 -26.10
C PRO A 66 -5.92 -10.91 -26.35
N ASP A 67 -5.90 -9.90 -27.23
CA ASP A 67 -4.73 -9.08 -27.55
C ASP A 67 -4.33 -8.10 -26.43
N LEU A 68 -5.20 -7.89 -25.42
CA LEU A 68 -4.92 -7.04 -24.26
C LEU A 68 -3.94 -7.69 -23.26
N ARG A 69 -3.53 -8.93 -23.48
CA ARG A 69 -2.51 -9.64 -22.68
C ARG A 69 -1.10 -9.11 -23.00
N SER A 70 -0.85 -7.84 -22.67
CA SER A 70 0.51 -7.31 -22.67
C SER A 70 1.18 -7.66 -21.35
N ASP A 71 2.37 -8.27 -21.45
CA ASP A 71 3.28 -8.43 -20.32
C ASP A 71 3.52 -7.06 -19.63
N PRO A 72 3.33 -6.93 -18.30
CA PRO A 72 3.47 -5.68 -17.56
C PRO A 72 4.81 -4.98 -17.81
N LYS A 73 5.89 -5.76 -17.95
CA LYS A 73 7.22 -5.23 -18.27
C LYS A 73 7.23 -4.56 -19.64
N THR A 74 6.68 -5.24 -20.65
CA THR A 74 6.66 -4.75 -22.03
C THR A 74 5.86 -3.46 -22.15
N ARG A 75 4.71 -3.37 -21.45
CA ARG A 75 3.91 -2.14 -21.37
C ARG A 75 4.71 -0.98 -20.78
N LEU A 76 5.38 -1.20 -19.65
CA LEU A 76 6.19 -0.18 -18.99
C LEU A 76 7.36 0.30 -19.86
N ILE A 77 8.04 -0.61 -20.56
CA ILE A 77 9.13 -0.27 -21.47
C ILE A 77 8.65 0.61 -22.63
N GLN A 78 7.46 0.32 -23.18
CA GLN A 78 6.88 1.14 -24.26
C GLN A 78 6.52 2.55 -23.77
N SER A 79 5.95 2.65 -22.56
CA SER A 79 5.55 3.91 -21.95
C SER A 79 6.72 4.76 -21.44
N ALA A 80 7.86 4.13 -21.09
CA ALA A 80 9.04 4.81 -20.54
C ALA A 80 9.62 5.91 -21.44
N ARG A 81 9.35 5.87 -22.75
CA ARG A 81 9.75 6.93 -23.70
C ARG A 81 9.04 8.27 -23.47
N HIS A 82 7.82 8.21 -22.94
CA HIS A 82 6.95 9.38 -22.76
C HIS A 82 6.74 9.71 -21.29
N LEU A 83 6.81 8.70 -20.41
CA LEU A 83 6.52 8.82 -18.98
C LEU A 83 7.59 8.11 -18.14
N PRO A 84 8.88 8.47 -18.27
CA PRO A 84 9.99 7.74 -17.66
C PRO A 84 9.88 7.67 -16.13
N ASN A 85 9.61 8.81 -15.49
CA ASN A 85 9.48 8.89 -14.03
C ASN A 85 8.32 8.03 -13.51
N SER A 86 7.15 8.13 -14.14
CA SER A 86 5.97 7.33 -13.75
C SER A 86 6.23 5.84 -13.90
N CYS A 87 6.87 5.41 -15.00
CA CYS A 87 7.19 4.01 -15.22
C CYS A 87 8.23 3.47 -14.20
N ILE A 88 9.17 4.31 -13.75
CA ILE A 88 10.10 3.94 -12.68
C ILE A 88 9.37 3.75 -11.34
N LEU A 89 8.46 4.67 -11.00
CA LEU A 89 7.64 4.54 -9.79
C LEU A 89 6.79 3.26 -9.84
N GLU A 90 6.12 3.00 -10.97
CA GLU A 90 5.29 1.81 -11.13
C GLU A 90 6.10 0.51 -11.10
N ALA A 91 7.26 0.46 -11.76
CA ALA A 91 8.14 -0.72 -11.73
C ALA A 91 8.67 -1.02 -10.32
N TRP A 92 8.98 0.03 -9.55
CA TRP A 92 9.36 -0.10 -8.15
C TRP A 92 8.22 -0.64 -7.29
N ASP A 93 7.01 -0.12 -7.47
CA ASP A 93 5.84 -0.55 -6.69
C ASP A 93 5.52 -2.03 -6.95
N GLN A 94 5.65 -2.50 -8.19
CA GLN A 94 5.53 -3.93 -8.51
C GLN A 94 6.60 -4.79 -7.83
N LEU A 95 7.85 -4.33 -7.81
CA LEU A 95 8.94 -5.01 -7.10
C LEU A 95 8.67 -5.09 -5.59
N HIS A 96 8.18 -3.99 -5.00
CA HIS A 96 7.85 -3.97 -3.59
C HIS A 96 6.69 -4.91 -3.27
N LEU A 97 5.64 -4.92 -4.10
CA LEU A 97 4.49 -5.81 -3.94
C LEU A 97 4.93 -7.27 -3.98
N ALA A 98 5.78 -7.67 -4.92
CA ALA A 98 6.30 -9.04 -4.98
C ALA A 98 7.07 -9.43 -3.70
N ALA A 99 7.91 -8.54 -3.17
CA ALA A 99 8.64 -8.77 -1.93
C ALA A 99 7.69 -8.86 -0.71
N GLN A 100 6.67 -8.00 -0.67
CA GLN A 100 5.66 -8.00 0.37
C GLN A 100 4.82 -9.29 0.33
N THR A 101 4.36 -9.71 -0.85
CA THR A 101 3.59 -10.95 -1.03
C THR A 101 4.40 -12.17 -0.56
N LEU A 102 5.67 -12.28 -0.94
CA LEU A 102 6.54 -13.36 -0.46
C LEU A 102 6.62 -13.35 1.08
N THR A 103 6.81 -12.16 1.65
CA THR A 103 6.94 -12.01 3.11
C THR A 103 5.65 -12.40 3.83
N GLN A 104 4.50 -11.94 3.35
CA GLN A 104 3.19 -12.26 3.93
C GLN A 104 2.84 -13.75 3.81
N ASN A 105 3.21 -14.39 2.70
CA ASN A 105 2.89 -15.81 2.47
C ASN A 105 3.72 -16.74 3.37
N HIS A 106 4.99 -16.43 3.59
CA HIS A 106 5.94 -17.34 4.24
C HIS A 106 6.33 -16.92 5.65
N PHE A 107 6.12 -15.66 6.00
CA PHE A 107 6.51 -15.07 7.29
C PHE A 107 5.38 -14.20 7.85
N PRO A 108 4.23 -14.78 8.22
CA PRO A 108 3.09 -14.03 8.73
C PRO A 108 3.39 -13.31 10.06
N GLU A 109 4.39 -13.77 10.81
CA GLU A 109 4.87 -13.15 12.07
C GLU A 109 5.81 -11.95 11.83
N ALA A 110 6.12 -11.62 10.57
CA ALA A 110 7.00 -10.50 10.25
C ALA A 110 6.35 -9.18 10.69
N ASN A 111 6.88 -8.59 11.76
CA ASN A 111 6.48 -7.27 12.25
C ASN A 111 7.15 -6.17 11.42
N ILE A 112 6.64 -5.96 10.20
CA ILE A 112 7.09 -4.89 9.31
C ILE A 112 6.43 -3.59 9.76
N SER A 113 7.23 -2.56 10.07
CA SER A 113 6.68 -1.27 10.48
C SER A 113 5.90 -0.60 9.34
N ASP A 114 4.68 -0.15 9.61
CA ASP A 114 3.87 0.67 8.71
C ASP A 114 4.58 1.98 8.28
N SER A 115 5.57 2.42 9.05
CA SER A 115 6.28 3.69 8.81
C SER A 115 7.41 3.59 7.78
N THR A 116 8.03 2.42 7.61
CA THR A 116 9.14 2.18 6.68
C THR A 116 9.07 0.83 5.95
N PRO A 117 7.91 0.46 5.38
CA PRO A 117 7.65 -0.90 4.88
C PRO A 117 8.70 -1.37 3.86
N TYR A 118 9.18 -0.47 3.00
CA TYR A 118 10.15 -0.77 1.93
C TYR A 118 11.53 -1.20 2.43
N LYS A 119 12.07 -0.54 3.47
CA LYS A 119 13.41 -0.84 3.99
C LYS A 119 13.38 -2.09 4.85
N ASP A 120 12.33 -2.20 5.65
CA ASP A 120 12.18 -3.28 6.61
C ASP A 120 11.92 -4.62 5.90
N THR A 121 11.16 -4.61 4.80
CA THR A 121 10.95 -5.82 3.97
C THR A 121 12.27 -6.37 3.41
N ALA A 122 13.14 -5.52 2.86
CA ALA A 122 14.40 -5.98 2.27
C ALA A 122 15.39 -6.52 3.31
N ASN A 123 15.49 -5.83 4.46
CA ASN A 123 16.32 -6.29 5.58
C ASN A 123 15.81 -7.63 6.12
N PHE A 124 14.50 -7.74 6.33
CA PHE A 124 13.88 -8.97 6.79
C PHE A 124 14.15 -10.14 5.83
N LEU A 125 13.96 -9.96 4.53
CA LEU A 125 14.27 -11.00 3.53
C LEU A 125 15.77 -11.35 3.45
N THR A 126 16.65 -10.44 3.86
CA THR A 126 18.09 -10.72 3.97
C THR A 126 18.38 -11.56 5.24
N GLU A 127 17.72 -11.26 6.35
CA GLU A 127 17.80 -12.03 7.60
C GLU A 127 17.27 -13.45 7.45
N GLN A 128 16.24 -13.64 6.63
CA GLN A 128 15.70 -14.96 6.29
C GLN A 128 16.49 -15.69 5.18
N GLU A 129 17.65 -15.16 4.78
CA GLU A 129 18.53 -15.70 3.72
C GLU A 129 17.88 -15.85 2.34
N VAL A 130 16.69 -15.29 2.13
CA VAL A 130 15.99 -15.28 0.83
C VAL A 130 16.73 -14.38 -0.16
N LEU A 131 17.22 -13.24 0.32
CA LEU A 131 18.07 -12.33 -0.45
C LEU A 131 19.52 -12.46 0.01
N ASP A 132 20.41 -12.79 -0.92
CA ASP A 132 21.85 -12.64 -0.65
C ASP A 132 22.25 -11.15 -0.55
N GLN A 133 23.45 -10.91 -0.01
CA GLN A 133 23.98 -9.57 0.19
C GLN A 133 24.03 -8.72 -1.09
N ARG A 134 24.22 -9.34 -2.27
CA ARG A 134 24.29 -8.62 -3.55
C ARG A 134 22.91 -8.18 -4.02
N LYS A 135 21.91 -9.06 -3.91
CA LYS A 135 20.51 -8.79 -4.27
C LYS A 135 19.88 -7.78 -3.31
N SER A 136 20.18 -7.89 -2.02
CA SER A 136 19.75 -6.92 -1.00
C SER A 136 20.33 -5.52 -1.28
N LYS A 137 21.61 -5.44 -1.63
CA LYS A 137 22.24 -4.18 -2.06
C LYS A 137 21.56 -3.60 -3.29
N LEU A 138 21.31 -4.39 -4.32
CA LEU A 138 20.60 -3.96 -5.53
C LEU A 138 19.20 -3.42 -5.21
N PHE A 139 18.43 -4.12 -4.38
CA PHE A 139 17.11 -3.68 -3.95
C PHE A 139 17.17 -2.30 -3.28
N ASN A 140 18.14 -2.10 -2.36
CA ASN A 140 18.30 -0.83 -1.68
C ASN A 140 18.78 0.30 -2.61
N GLU A 141 19.64 0.01 -3.60
CA GLU A 141 20.08 0.99 -4.59
C GLU A 141 18.90 1.44 -5.48
N LEU A 142 18.06 0.50 -5.94
CA LEU A 142 16.83 0.81 -6.69
C LEU A 142 15.89 1.70 -5.86
N ARG A 143 15.70 1.38 -4.57
CA ARG A 143 14.91 2.20 -3.64
C ARG A 143 15.43 3.63 -3.55
N LEU A 144 16.74 3.81 -3.45
CA LEU A 144 17.36 5.14 -3.37
C LEU A 144 17.16 5.94 -4.67
N LEU A 145 17.24 5.30 -5.83
CA LEU A 145 16.96 5.93 -7.12
C LEU A 145 15.49 6.35 -7.24
N ARG A 146 14.55 5.48 -6.85
CA ARG A 146 13.12 5.82 -6.78
C ARG A 146 12.86 7.01 -5.86
N ASN A 147 13.50 7.05 -4.69
CA ASN A 147 13.33 8.16 -3.75
C ASN A 147 13.82 9.49 -4.33
N LYS A 148 14.92 9.47 -5.10
CA LYS A 148 15.38 10.68 -5.80
C LYS A 148 14.32 11.18 -6.78
N ILE A 149 13.68 10.30 -7.54
CA ILE A 149 12.64 10.67 -8.51
C ILE A 149 11.38 11.17 -7.82
N ALA A 150 10.98 10.54 -6.72
CA ALA A 150 9.78 10.95 -5.96
C ALA A 150 9.95 12.31 -5.26
N HIS A 151 11.18 12.70 -4.91
CA HIS A 151 11.47 13.95 -4.21
C HIS A 151 12.06 15.06 -5.11
N ALA A 152 12.54 14.73 -6.30
CA ALA A 152 13.10 15.70 -7.22
C ALA A 152 11.98 16.32 -8.08
N GLU A 153 11.47 17.46 -7.63
CA GLU A 153 10.58 18.30 -8.44
C GLU A 153 11.35 18.77 -9.70
N GLY A 154 10.89 18.34 -10.88
CA GLY A 154 11.45 18.77 -12.17
C GLY A 154 12.66 18.00 -12.69
N TYR A 155 13.06 16.88 -12.04
CA TYR A 155 14.09 16.00 -12.60
C TYR A 155 13.44 14.91 -13.47
N GLU A 156 13.68 14.95 -14.77
CA GLU A 156 13.23 13.90 -15.70
C GLU A 156 14.35 12.92 -15.99
N VAL A 157 14.10 11.64 -15.69
CA VAL A 157 14.99 10.54 -16.08
C VAL A 157 14.86 10.33 -17.58
N GLY A 158 15.97 10.08 -18.27
CA GLY A 158 15.93 9.74 -19.70
C GLY A 158 15.21 8.41 -19.94
N GLY A 159 14.56 8.27 -21.09
CA GLY A 159 13.78 7.08 -21.42
C GLY A 159 14.61 5.80 -21.43
N GLN A 160 15.91 5.87 -21.77
CA GLN A 160 16.79 4.70 -21.76
C GLN A 160 17.13 4.26 -20.33
N GLU A 161 17.42 5.20 -19.45
CA GLU A 161 17.70 4.96 -18.03
C GLU A 161 16.46 4.38 -17.33
N ALA A 162 15.26 4.88 -17.67
CA ALA A 162 14.01 4.31 -17.21
C ALA A 162 13.82 2.86 -17.65
N VAL A 163 14.11 2.54 -18.92
CA VAL A 163 14.06 1.15 -19.41
C VAL A 163 15.04 0.24 -18.66
N GLN A 164 16.28 0.69 -18.44
CA GLN A 164 17.27 -0.08 -17.68
C GLN A 164 16.82 -0.32 -16.23
N TYR A 165 16.24 0.71 -15.60
CA TYR A 165 15.67 0.58 -14.26
C TYR A 165 14.54 -0.45 -14.22
N ILE A 166 13.60 -0.37 -15.16
CA ILE A 166 12.49 -1.34 -15.29
C ILE A 166 13.06 -2.75 -15.46
N GLU A 167 14.06 -2.95 -16.30
CA GLU A 167 14.68 -4.27 -16.47
C GLU A 167 15.26 -4.85 -15.18
N LEU A 168 15.94 -4.02 -14.38
CA LEU A 168 16.51 -4.45 -13.10
C LEU A 168 15.40 -4.82 -12.10
N CYS A 169 14.33 -4.02 -12.01
CA CYS A 169 13.16 -4.34 -11.19
C CYS A 169 12.55 -5.68 -11.58
N PHE A 170 12.28 -5.90 -12.87
CA PHE A 170 11.65 -7.15 -13.33
C PHE A 170 12.55 -8.38 -13.21
N ARG A 171 13.88 -8.22 -13.27
CA ARG A 171 14.81 -9.33 -12.94
C ARG A 171 14.68 -9.76 -11.48
N LEU A 172 14.54 -8.78 -10.58
CA LEU A 172 14.41 -9.06 -9.15
C LEU A 172 13.00 -9.56 -8.78
N ILE A 173 11.95 -9.07 -9.44
CA ILE A 173 10.57 -9.59 -9.31
C ILE A 173 10.54 -11.08 -9.62
N ARG A 174 11.06 -11.49 -10.78
CA ARG A 174 11.08 -12.92 -11.17
C ARG A 174 11.80 -13.78 -10.15
N PHE A 175 12.94 -13.31 -9.63
CA PHE A 175 13.66 -14.01 -8.57
C PHE A 175 12.80 -14.19 -7.31
N LEU A 176 12.07 -13.15 -6.89
CA LEU A 176 11.17 -13.22 -5.73
C LEU A 176 9.98 -14.15 -5.99
N GLU A 177 9.39 -14.12 -7.18
CA GLU A 177 8.29 -15.02 -7.57
C GLU A 177 8.73 -16.50 -7.59
N ASP A 178 9.92 -16.78 -8.12
CA ASP A 178 10.52 -18.12 -8.15
C ASP A 178 10.79 -18.62 -6.71
N MET A 179 11.30 -17.75 -5.83
CA MET A 179 11.50 -18.07 -4.41
C MET A 179 10.17 -18.29 -3.68
N ASN A 180 9.15 -17.48 -3.94
CA ASN A 180 7.82 -17.65 -3.37
C ASN A 180 7.23 -19.01 -3.74
N THR A 181 7.40 -19.44 -5.00
CA THR A 181 6.93 -20.75 -5.48
C THR A 181 7.72 -21.89 -4.84
N THR A 182 9.07 -21.77 -4.79
CA THR A 182 9.95 -22.78 -4.21
C THR A 182 9.65 -23.03 -2.72
N LEU A 183 9.41 -21.97 -1.96
CA LEU A 183 9.05 -22.05 -0.54
C LEU A 183 7.66 -22.69 -0.35
N SER A 184 6.70 -22.38 -1.22
CA SER A 184 5.37 -23.01 -1.22
C SER A 184 5.43 -24.52 -1.52
N ASP A 185 6.27 -24.96 -2.45
CA ASP A 185 6.41 -26.40 -2.75
C ASP A 185 7.06 -27.18 -1.58
N SER A 186 8.02 -26.55 -0.89
CA SER A 186 8.68 -27.16 0.27
C SER A 186 7.73 -27.36 1.47
N THR A 187 6.80 -26.43 1.69
CA THR A 187 5.80 -26.52 2.77
C THR A 187 4.75 -27.60 2.49
N LEU A 188 4.31 -27.74 1.23
CA LEU A 188 3.40 -28.81 0.79
C LEU A 188 4.04 -30.22 0.91
N SER A 189 5.34 -30.36 0.63
CA SER A 189 6.06 -31.63 0.77
C SER A 189 6.22 -32.08 2.23
N ILE A 190 6.18 -31.16 3.20
CA ILE A 190 6.26 -31.49 4.62
C ILE A 190 4.88 -31.95 5.12
N GLU A 191 3.79 -31.28 4.72
CA GLU A 191 2.43 -31.69 5.08
C GLU A 191 2.00 -33.04 4.48
N SER A 192 2.47 -33.39 3.29
CA SER A 192 2.18 -34.71 2.68
C SER A 192 2.87 -35.86 3.41
N ARG A 193 4.04 -35.61 4.01
CA ARG A 193 4.78 -36.61 4.81
C ARG A 193 4.18 -36.80 6.20
N THR A 194 3.64 -35.76 6.82
CA THR A 194 2.98 -35.88 8.14
C THR A 194 1.63 -36.57 8.06
N LYS A 195 0.88 -36.42 6.96
CA LYS A 195 -0.42 -37.12 6.74
C LYS A 195 -0.31 -38.59 6.36
N THR A 196 0.87 -39.09 5.95
CA THR A 196 1.06 -40.51 5.57
C THR A 196 1.54 -41.38 6.75
N SER A 197 1.77 -40.77 7.92
CA SER A 197 2.28 -41.42 9.14
C SER A 197 1.20 -41.57 10.24
N ALA A 198 -0.07 -41.32 9.93
CA ALA A 198 -1.21 -41.56 10.81
C ALA A 198 -2.12 -42.62 10.18
#